data_AF-A0A7W5ARD3-F1
#
_entry.id   AF-A0A7W5ARD3-F1
#
_cell.length_a   1.000
_cell.length_b   1.000
_cell.length_c   1.000
_cell.angle_alpha   90.00
_cell.angle_beta   90.00
_cell.angle_gamma   90.00
#
_symmetry.space_group_name_H-M   'P 1'
#
loop_
_entity.id
_entity.type
_entity.pdbx_description
1 polymer ?
#
loop_
_entity_poly.entity_id
_entity_poly.type
_entity_poly.pdbx_seq_one_letter_code
_entity_poly.pdbx_strand_id
1 'polypeptide(L)'
;MARIAYDHTDAAAFASTRHLGDDGAGQWRAAVKRVLDPRPGMRLLDLGAGTGSWSRAFSDWFPGIDVTAVEPSPAMRERSVHQPVLAGDAAPSVGQVEAAFAGEGFATVSLEQVPQITAVSLRQAADGLRREAHTPLQLITDEEYSAGVERLRHAALTDTGPVIDALDLLVLRRDGSSTHE
;
A
#
# COMPACT_ATOMS: atom_id res chain seq x y z
N MET A 1 -1.07 15.79 -9.10
CA MET A 1 0.21 15.19 -8.67
C MET A 1 0.80 14.43 -9.85
N ALA A 2 2.07 14.65 -10.20
CA ALA A 2 2.73 13.91 -11.28
C ALA A 2 2.91 12.44 -10.88
N ARG A 3 2.69 11.50 -11.81
CA ARG A 3 2.95 10.07 -11.59
C ARG A 3 4.43 9.89 -11.26
N ILE A 4 4.70 9.17 -10.18
CA ILE A 4 6.05 8.69 -9.89
C ILE A 4 6.34 7.57 -10.90
N ALA A 5 7.25 7.81 -11.82
CA ALA A 5 7.77 6.78 -12.70
C ALA A 5 8.81 5.98 -11.92
N TYR A 6 8.42 4.85 -11.34
CA TYR A 6 9.37 3.93 -10.70
C TYR A 6 10.26 3.30 -11.78
N ASP A 7 11.51 3.74 -11.84
CA ASP A 7 12.54 3.06 -12.62
C ASP A 7 13.02 1.79 -11.89
N HIS A 8 13.97 1.07 -12.50
CA HIS A 8 14.46 -0.19 -11.93
C HIS A 8 15.22 -0.03 -10.60
N THR A 9 15.83 1.13 -10.35
CA THR A 9 16.58 1.42 -9.12
C THR A 9 15.61 1.72 -7.97
N ASP A 10 14.60 2.55 -8.23
CA ASP A 10 13.56 2.86 -7.24
C ASP A 10 12.75 1.60 -6.87
N ALA A 11 12.50 0.71 -7.84
CA ALA A 11 11.81 -0.55 -7.60
C ALA A 11 12.59 -1.50 -6.68
N ALA A 12 13.92 -1.58 -6.84
CA ALA A 12 14.76 -2.39 -5.97
C ALA A 12 14.82 -1.82 -4.54
N ALA A 13 14.93 -0.49 -4.41
CA ALA A 13 14.93 0.18 -3.11
C ALA A 13 13.59 0.00 -2.37
N PHE A 14 12.47 0.11 -3.09
CA PHE A 14 11.12 -0.14 -2.55
C PHE A 14 10.95 -1.58 -2.05
N ALA A 15 11.32 -2.57 -2.86
CA ALA A 15 11.23 -3.99 -2.49
C ALA A 15 12.00 -4.26 -1.18
N SER A 16 13.17 -3.65 -1.00
CA SER A 16 14.01 -3.91 0.18
C SER A 16 13.48 -3.33 1.51
N THR A 17 12.47 -2.46 1.49
CA THR A 17 12.07 -1.68 2.69
C THR A 17 10.62 -1.86 3.14
N ARG A 18 9.71 -2.31 2.26
CA ARG A 18 8.26 -2.40 2.57
C ARG A 18 7.68 -3.81 2.59
N HIS A 19 8.49 -4.82 2.91
CA HIS A 19 7.93 -6.14 3.24
C HIS A 19 7.08 -6.02 4.51
N LEU A 20 5.88 -6.58 4.48
CA LEU A 20 5.03 -6.70 5.67
C LEU A 20 5.81 -7.50 6.72
N GLY A 21 6.24 -6.83 7.79
CA GLY A 21 6.68 -7.53 9.00
C GLY A 21 5.51 -8.32 9.59
N ASP A 22 5.80 -9.44 10.24
CA ASP A 22 4.79 -10.38 10.74
C ASP A 22 3.77 -9.72 11.70
N ASP A 23 4.18 -8.72 12.47
CA ASP A 23 3.32 -7.99 13.41
C ASP A 23 2.35 -7.01 12.73
N GLY A 24 2.74 -6.43 11.58
CA GLY A 24 1.89 -5.49 10.82
C GLY A 24 0.80 -6.20 10.03
N ALA A 25 1.10 -7.40 9.52
CA ALA A 25 0.18 -8.24 8.77
C ALA A 25 -1.12 -8.56 9.53
N GLY A 26 -1.06 -8.74 10.86
CA GLY A 26 -2.22 -9.13 11.67
C GLY A 26 -3.32 -8.05 11.74
N GLN A 27 -2.95 -6.79 11.94
CA GLN A 27 -3.91 -5.67 12.03
C GLN A 27 -4.63 -5.46 10.70
N TRP A 28 -3.89 -5.52 9.61
CA TRP A 28 -4.44 -5.45 8.26
C TRP A 28 -5.34 -6.63 7.94
N ARG A 29 -4.94 -7.86 8.27
CA ARG A 29 -5.79 -9.04 8.09
C ARG A 29 -7.13 -8.87 8.81
N ALA A 30 -7.12 -8.34 10.03
CA ALA A 30 -8.34 -8.10 10.80
C ALA A 30 -9.21 -6.99 10.17
N ALA A 31 -8.61 -5.87 9.74
CA ALA A 31 -9.33 -4.78 9.07
C ALA A 31 -9.97 -5.26 7.77
N VAL A 32 -9.19 -5.93 6.90
CA VAL A 32 -9.68 -6.49 5.63
C VAL A 32 -10.78 -7.51 5.86
N LYS A 33 -10.62 -8.44 6.82
CA LYS A 33 -11.66 -9.41 7.15
C LYS A 33 -12.97 -8.75 7.57
N ARG A 34 -12.90 -7.68 8.39
CA ARG A 34 -14.07 -6.97 8.90
C ARG A 34 -14.80 -6.20 7.81
N VAL A 35 -14.07 -5.53 6.92
CA VAL A 35 -14.66 -4.63 5.92
C VAL A 35 -15.06 -5.38 4.64
N LEU A 36 -14.24 -6.32 4.18
CA LEU A 36 -14.44 -7.03 2.91
C LEU A 36 -15.26 -8.31 3.06
N ASP A 37 -15.26 -8.93 4.25
CA ASP A 37 -15.81 -10.28 4.51
C ASP A 37 -15.45 -11.30 3.40
N PRO A 38 -14.14 -11.62 3.22
CA PRO A 38 -13.70 -12.45 2.11
C PRO A 38 -14.28 -13.87 2.18
N ARG A 39 -14.84 -14.35 1.06
CA ARG A 39 -15.44 -15.69 0.94
C ARG A 39 -14.89 -16.41 -0.29
N PRO A 40 -14.80 -17.76 -0.28
CA PRO A 40 -14.44 -18.52 -1.47
C PRO A 40 -15.30 -18.13 -2.68
N GLY A 41 -14.67 -17.95 -3.84
CA GLY A 41 -15.28 -17.47 -5.07
C GLY A 41 -15.37 -15.94 -5.21
N MET A 42 -15.00 -15.17 -4.17
CA MET A 42 -14.91 -13.71 -4.27
C MET A 42 -13.72 -13.31 -5.15
N ARG A 43 -13.92 -12.31 -6.01
CA ARG A 43 -12.86 -11.71 -6.83
C ARG A 43 -12.42 -10.40 -6.19
N LEU A 44 -11.12 -10.24 -5.99
CA LEU A 44 -10.49 -9.07 -5.36
C LEU A 44 -9.49 -8.45 -6.34
N LEU A 45 -9.55 -7.12 -6.51
CA LEU A 45 -8.58 -6.35 -7.27
C LEU A 45 -7.63 -5.63 -6.32
N ASP A 46 -6.34 -5.88 -6.44
CA ASP A 46 -5.27 -5.16 -5.75
C ASP A 46 -4.68 -4.10 -6.69
N LEU A 47 -4.94 -2.82 -6.39
CA LEU A 47 -4.63 -1.68 -7.26
C LEU A 47 -3.36 -0.96 -6.80
N GLY A 48 -2.32 -0.95 -7.64
CA GLY A 48 -0.99 -0.49 -7.23
C GLY A 48 -0.26 -1.54 -6.40
N ALA A 49 -0.33 -2.80 -6.83
CA ALA A 49 0.14 -3.96 -6.07
C ALA A 49 1.67 -3.97 -5.83
N GLY A 50 2.44 -3.11 -6.53
CA GLY A 50 3.89 -3.04 -6.40
C GLY A 50 4.54 -4.39 -6.71
N THR A 51 5.32 -4.89 -5.76
CA THR A 51 5.96 -6.21 -5.84
C THR A 51 5.08 -7.36 -5.31
N GLY A 52 3.76 -7.14 -5.14
CA GLY A 52 2.78 -8.21 -4.89
C GLY A 52 2.73 -8.76 -3.48
N SER A 53 3.33 -8.07 -2.49
CA SER A 53 3.31 -8.52 -1.09
C SER A 53 1.89 -8.61 -0.52
N TRP A 54 1.05 -7.61 -0.81
CA TRP A 54 -0.37 -7.61 -0.42
C TRP A 54 -1.18 -8.67 -1.16
N SER A 55 -1.02 -8.77 -2.48
CA SER A 55 -1.70 -9.77 -3.28
C SER A 55 -1.42 -11.19 -2.77
N ARG A 56 -0.16 -11.51 -2.44
CA ARG A 56 0.22 -12.78 -1.80
C ARG A 56 -0.41 -12.93 -0.42
N ALA A 57 -0.33 -11.91 0.43
CA ALA A 57 -0.89 -11.95 1.77
C ALA A 57 -2.40 -12.23 1.75
N PHE A 58 -3.15 -11.60 0.85
CA PHE A 58 -4.59 -11.86 0.71
C PHE A 58 -4.88 -13.30 0.28
N SER A 59 -4.13 -13.84 -0.68
CA SER A 59 -4.25 -15.25 -1.09
C SER A 59 -3.96 -16.22 0.07
N ASP A 60 -2.94 -15.93 0.88
CA ASP A 60 -2.55 -16.76 2.02
C ASP A 60 -3.56 -16.64 3.18
N TRP A 61 -4.08 -15.44 3.45
CA TRP A 61 -5.00 -15.19 4.57
C TRP A 61 -6.42 -15.69 4.32
N PHE A 62 -6.85 -15.69 3.06
CA PHE A 62 -8.24 -15.95 2.65
C PHE A 62 -8.29 -16.98 1.51
N PRO A 63 -8.06 -18.28 1.79
CA PRO A 63 -8.10 -19.31 0.76
C PRO A 63 -9.43 -19.32 -0.01
N GLY A 64 -9.33 -19.40 -1.34
CA GLY A 64 -10.48 -19.48 -2.25
C GLY A 64 -10.96 -18.15 -2.81
N ILE A 65 -10.37 -17.01 -2.44
CA ILE A 65 -10.55 -15.77 -3.20
C ILE A 65 -9.68 -15.78 -4.46
N ASP A 66 -10.12 -15.09 -5.50
CA ASP A 66 -9.38 -14.85 -6.74
C ASP A 66 -8.83 -13.42 -6.72
N VAL A 67 -7.50 -13.29 -6.53
CA VAL A 67 -6.83 -11.99 -6.47
C VAL A 67 -6.28 -11.65 -7.85
N THR A 68 -6.66 -10.49 -8.38
CA THR A 68 -6.06 -9.89 -9.57
C THR A 68 -5.24 -8.68 -9.14
N ALA A 69 -3.95 -8.66 -9.48
CA ALA A 69 -3.06 -7.55 -9.17
C ALA A 69 -2.92 -6.60 -10.39
N VAL A 70 -2.92 -5.29 -10.16
CA VAL A 70 -2.62 -4.25 -11.15
C VAL A 70 -1.46 -3.40 -10.62
N GLU A 71 -0.41 -3.24 -11.42
CA GLU A 71 0.73 -2.40 -11.07
C GLU A 71 1.18 -1.60 -12.29
N PRO A 72 1.24 -0.26 -12.23
CA PRO A 72 1.65 0.56 -13.36
C PRO A 72 3.11 0.39 -13.81
N SER A 73 4.05 0.18 -12.88
CA SER A 73 5.49 0.07 -13.17
C SER A 73 5.86 -1.31 -13.73
N PRO A 74 6.42 -1.40 -14.95
CA PRO A 74 6.96 -2.66 -15.47
C PRO A 74 8.02 -3.27 -14.55
N ALA A 75 8.90 -2.45 -13.97
CA ALA A 75 9.98 -2.91 -13.09
C ALA A 75 9.46 -3.57 -11.81
N MET A 76 8.36 -3.04 -11.25
CA MET A 76 7.68 -3.63 -10.08
C MET A 76 6.97 -4.94 -10.47
N ARG A 77 6.26 -4.96 -11.61
CA ARG A 77 5.58 -6.17 -12.11
C ARG A 77 6.53 -7.34 -12.31
N GLU A 78 7.70 -7.09 -12.90
CA GLU A 78 8.77 -8.10 -13.08
C GLU A 78 9.26 -8.68 -11.76
N ARG A 79 9.24 -7.89 -10.68
CA ARG A 79 9.70 -8.26 -9.34
C ARG A 79 8.59 -8.78 -8.45
N SER A 80 7.36 -8.86 -8.96
CA SER A 80 6.22 -9.25 -8.14
C SER A 80 6.27 -10.72 -7.75
N VAL A 81 6.08 -10.98 -6.45
CA VAL A 81 5.97 -12.34 -5.89
C VAL A 81 4.61 -12.98 -6.15
N HIS A 82 3.66 -12.21 -6.65
CA HIS A 82 2.33 -12.64 -7.07
C HIS A 82 2.21 -12.47 -8.58
N GLN A 83 1.82 -13.51 -9.30
CA GLN A 83 1.66 -13.49 -10.75
C GLN A 83 0.35 -14.18 -11.16
N PRO A 84 -0.32 -13.71 -12.24
CA PRO A 84 0.08 -12.60 -13.10
C PRO A 84 -0.20 -11.22 -12.48
N VAL A 85 0.55 -10.19 -12.90
CA VAL A 85 0.24 -8.78 -12.61
C VAL A 85 -0.10 -8.03 -13.88
N LEU A 86 -1.28 -7.41 -13.91
CA LEU A 86 -1.75 -6.62 -15.03
C LEU A 86 -1.08 -5.24 -15.05
N ALA A 87 -0.81 -4.73 -16.24
CA ALA A 87 -0.49 -3.32 -16.41
C ALA A 87 -1.75 -2.47 -16.22
N GLY A 88 -1.60 -1.21 -15.79
CA GLY A 88 -2.72 -0.30 -15.60
C GLY A 88 -2.32 1.04 -15.00
N ASP A 89 -3.31 1.76 -14.50
CA ASP A 89 -3.12 2.92 -13.63
C ASP A 89 -3.51 2.52 -12.20
N ALA A 90 -2.92 3.19 -11.21
CA ALA A 90 -3.29 3.03 -9.81
C ALA A 90 -4.03 4.25 -9.23
N ALA A 91 -4.27 5.31 -10.02
CA ALA A 91 -4.97 6.56 -9.67
C ALA A 91 -4.48 7.22 -8.36
N PRO A 92 -3.86 8.42 -8.39
CA PRO A 92 -3.04 8.89 -7.27
C PRO A 92 -3.81 9.40 -6.03
N SER A 93 -5.14 9.24 -5.97
CA SER A 93 -5.95 9.64 -4.81
C SER A 93 -7.23 8.83 -4.69
N VAL A 94 -7.76 8.73 -3.47
CA VAL A 94 -9.05 8.07 -3.17
C VAL A 94 -10.16 8.55 -4.11
N GLY A 95 -10.36 9.88 -4.24
CA GLY A 95 -11.43 10.41 -5.09
C GLY A 95 -11.27 10.07 -6.59
N GLN A 96 -10.04 9.88 -7.06
CA GLN A 96 -9.81 9.42 -8.44
C GLN A 96 -10.09 7.93 -8.61
N VAL A 97 -9.76 7.11 -7.61
CA VAL A 97 -10.15 5.69 -7.58
C VAL A 97 -11.67 5.58 -7.57
N GLU A 98 -12.36 6.29 -6.67
CA GLU A 98 -13.81 6.29 -6.59
C GLU A 98 -14.47 6.69 -7.91
N ALA A 99 -14.02 7.80 -8.52
CA ALA A 99 -14.56 8.25 -9.79
C ALA A 99 -14.34 7.24 -10.94
N ALA A 100 -13.17 6.60 -10.99
CA ALA A 100 -12.86 5.59 -12.01
C ALA A 100 -13.76 4.35 -11.90
N PHE A 101 -14.02 3.90 -10.66
CA PHE A 101 -14.79 2.69 -10.41
C PHE A 101 -16.31 2.92 -10.36
N ALA A 102 -16.76 4.15 -10.07
CA ALA A 102 -18.17 4.51 -10.12
C ALA A 102 -18.81 4.27 -11.49
N GLY A 103 -18.08 4.57 -12.57
CA GLY A 103 -18.52 4.30 -13.95
C GLY A 103 -18.74 2.82 -14.26
N GLU A 104 -18.09 1.93 -13.50
CA GLU A 104 -18.16 0.48 -13.65
C GLU A 104 -19.15 -0.18 -12.65
N GLY A 105 -19.96 0.63 -11.96
CA GLY A 105 -20.99 0.17 -11.03
C GLY A 105 -20.46 -0.24 -9.65
N PHE A 106 -19.27 0.23 -9.27
CA PHE A 106 -18.76 0.07 -7.91
C PHE A 106 -19.15 1.27 -7.05
N ALA A 107 -19.44 1.00 -5.78
CA ALA A 107 -19.69 2.01 -4.76
C ALA A 107 -18.69 1.85 -3.61
N THR A 108 -18.28 2.98 -3.01
CA THR A 108 -17.46 2.98 -1.79
C THR A 108 -18.28 2.40 -0.64
N VAL A 109 -17.78 1.32 -0.05
CA VAL A 109 -18.38 0.67 1.13
C VAL A 109 -17.70 1.17 2.40
N SER A 110 -16.40 1.48 2.32
CA SER A 110 -15.60 1.89 3.47
C SER A 110 -14.33 2.63 3.06
N LEU A 111 -13.93 3.58 3.89
CA LEU A 111 -12.61 4.20 3.88
C LEU A 111 -12.16 4.30 5.34
N GLU A 112 -11.17 3.49 5.72
CA GLU A 112 -10.69 3.42 7.10
C GLU A 112 -9.18 3.66 7.18
N GLN A 113 -8.74 4.32 8.25
CA GLN A 113 -7.32 4.44 8.58
C GLN A 113 -6.88 3.19 9.33
N VAL A 114 -5.97 2.41 8.76
CA VAL A 114 -5.35 1.26 9.42
C VAL A 114 -4.00 1.69 10.00
N PRO A 115 -3.84 1.72 11.33
CA PRO A 115 -2.55 2.04 11.93
C PRO A 115 -1.54 0.91 11.64
N GLN A 116 -0.30 1.29 11.39
CA GLN A 116 0.83 0.40 11.20
C GLN A 116 2.03 0.91 11.97
N ILE A 117 2.69 0.02 12.71
CA ILE A 117 3.98 0.35 13.31
C ILE A 117 5.04 0.22 12.22
N THR A 118 5.66 1.34 11.85
CA THR A 118 6.70 1.39 10.81
C THR A 118 8.11 1.36 11.38
N ALA A 119 8.26 1.74 12.66
CA ALA A 119 9.48 1.56 13.43
C ALA A 119 9.15 1.45 14.92
N VAL A 120 9.95 0.71 15.68
CA VAL A 120 9.75 0.57 17.13
C VAL A 120 10.18 1.82 17.91
N SER A 121 10.88 2.76 17.27
CA SER A 121 11.20 4.09 17.81
C SER A 121 11.54 5.10 16.72
N LEU A 122 11.42 6.40 17.02
CA LEU A 122 11.91 7.46 16.13
C LEU A 122 13.42 7.36 15.85
N ARG A 123 14.19 6.87 16.82
CA ARG A 123 15.63 6.60 16.64
C ARG A 123 15.86 5.57 15.54
N GLN A 124 15.18 4.43 15.63
CA GLN A 124 15.28 3.40 14.60
C GLN A 124 14.82 3.92 13.23
N ALA A 125 13.74 4.70 13.18
CA ALA A 125 13.28 5.32 11.95
C ALA A 125 14.33 6.26 11.34
N ALA A 126 14.97 7.10 12.16
CA ALA A 126 16.01 8.03 11.71
C ALA A 126 17.28 7.31 11.23
N ASP A 127 17.70 6.26 11.96
CA ASP A 127 18.91 5.49 11.64
C ASP A 127 18.74 4.64 10.37
N GLY A 128 17.53 4.16 10.13
CA GLY A 128 17.18 3.34 8.95
C GLY A 128 16.71 4.13 7.73
N LEU A 129 16.54 5.46 7.82
CA LEU A 129 15.96 6.25 6.76
C LEU A 129 16.89 6.29 5.52
N ARG A 130 16.39 5.76 4.41
CA ARG A 130 17.08 5.82 3.11
C ARG A 130 16.26 6.64 2.12
N ARG A 131 16.67 7.89 1.86
CA ARG A 131 15.90 8.83 1.02
C ARG A 131 15.51 8.24 -0.33
N GLU A 132 16.43 7.51 -0.96
CA GLU A 132 16.23 6.83 -2.23
C GLU A 132 15.12 5.77 -2.19
N ALA A 133 14.83 5.18 -1.02
CA ALA A 133 13.74 4.21 -0.85
C ALA A 133 12.36 4.88 -0.61
N HIS A 134 12.30 6.20 -0.49
CA HIS A 134 11.08 6.95 -0.22
C HIS A 134 10.84 8.02 -1.28
N THR A 135 10.05 7.70 -2.29
CA THR A 135 9.86 8.62 -3.42
C THR A 135 9.34 10.01 -3.05
N PRO A 136 8.43 10.21 -2.06
CA PRO A 136 8.05 11.54 -1.63
C PRO A 136 9.24 12.37 -1.10
N LEU A 137 10.23 11.73 -0.47
CA LEU A 137 11.43 12.39 0.04
C LEU A 137 12.44 12.72 -1.06
N GLN A 138 12.31 12.12 -2.25
CA GLN A 138 13.09 12.51 -3.43
C GLN A 138 12.56 13.81 -4.07
N LEU A 139 11.33 14.23 -3.75
CA LEU A 139 10.70 15.43 -4.31
C LEU A 139 11.04 16.74 -3.54
N ILE A 140 11.60 16.62 -2.34
CA ILE A 140 12.04 17.76 -1.53
C ILE A 140 13.53 18.03 -1.77
N THR A 141 13.99 19.23 -1.46
CA THR A 141 15.40 19.62 -1.58
C THR A 141 16.28 18.92 -0.55
N ASP A 142 17.59 18.90 -0.80
CA ASP A 142 18.58 18.34 0.14
C ASP A 142 18.58 19.06 1.49
N GLU A 143 18.35 20.38 1.46
CA GLU A 143 18.24 21.21 2.67
C GLU A 143 16.99 20.84 3.47
N GLU A 144 15.83 20.73 2.81
CA GLU A 144 14.58 20.33 3.47
C GLU A 144 14.68 18.91 4.05
N TYR A 145 15.28 17.98 3.30
CA TYR A 145 15.53 16.62 3.77
C TYR A 145 16.44 16.62 5.01
N SER A 146 17.59 17.30 4.94
CA SER A 146 18.55 17.35 6.04
C SER A 146 17.95 18.00 7.29
N ALA A 147 17.24 19.12 7.12
CA ALA A 147 16.53 19.78 8.21
C ALA A 147 15.45 18.89 8.82
N GLY A 148 14.74 18.09 8.01
CA GLY A 148 13.77 17.10 8.47
C GLY A 148 14.41 15.98 9.29
N VAL A 149 15.52 15.42 8.83
CA VAL A 149 16.28 14.38 9.54
C VAL A 149 16.80 14.90 10.88
N GLU A 150 17.33 16.13 10.94
CA GLU A 150 17.79 16.72 12.20
C GLU A 150 16.64 16.94 13.19
N ARG A 151 15.47 17.39 12.72
CA ARG A 151 14.26 17.46 13.57
C ARG A 151 13.86 16.08 14.10
N LEU A 152 13.88 15.05 13.26
CA LEU A 152 13.55 13.68 13.65
C LEU A 152 14.53 13.15 14.71
N ARG A 153 15.83 13.35 14.51
CA ARG A 153 16.89 12.96 15.47
C ARG A 153 16.76 13.68 16.80
N HIS A 154 16.45 14.98 16.77
CA HIS A 154 16.22 15.76 17.98
C HIS A 154 15.01 15.25 18.77
N ALA A 155 13.88 14.96 18.08
CA ALA A 155 12.70 14.38 18.72
C ALA A 155 12.99 13.02 19.38
N ALA A 156 13.79 12.17 18.71
CA ALA A 156 14.20 10.85 19.18
C ALA A 156 15.08 10.86 20.46
N LEU A 157 15.47 12.03 20.97
CA LEU A 157 16.10 12.17 22.29
C LEU A 157 15.11 12.03 23.44
N THR A 158 13.84 12.30 23.20
CA THR A 158 12.80 12.34 24.24
C THR A 158 11.64 11.40 23.97
N ASP A 159 11.29 11.20 22.70
CA ASP A 159 10.24 10.27 22.30
C ASP A 159 10.84 8.90 21.98
N THR A 160 10.49 7.92 22.81
CA THR A 160 10.92 6.52 22.72
C THR A 160 9.81 5.60 22.28
N GLY A 161 8.62 6.13 21.95
CA GLY A 161 7.48 5.35 21.51
C GLY A 161 7.61 4.86 20.06
N PRO A 162 6.78 3.90 19.65
CA PRO A 162 6.77 3.41 18.29
C PRO A 162 6.32 4.50 17.31
N VAL A 163 6.87 4.46 16.10
CA VAL A 163 6.39 5.25 14.97
C VAL A 163 5.18 4.55 14.39
N ILE A 164 4.01 5.17 14.55
CA ILE A 164 2.76 4.68 14.01
C ILE A 164 2.38 5.56 12.82
N ASP A 165 2.33 4.94 11.65
CA ASP A 165 1.78 5.52 10.42
C ASP A 165 0.35 5.01 10.22
N ALA A 166 -0.48 5.73 9.47
CA ALA A 166 -1.84 5.31 9.16
C ALA A 166 -2.02 5.31 7.64
N LEU A 167 -2.51 4.20 7.11
CA LEU A 167 -2.79 4.07 5.69
C LEU A 167 -4.28 3.87 5.45
N ASP A 168 -4.74 4.44 4.35
CA ASP A 168 -6.11 4.31 3.87
C ASP A 168 -6.38 2.88 3.37
N LEU A 169 -7.39 2.24 3.96
CA LEU A 169 -8.06 1.06 3.40
C LEU A 169 -9.36 1.52 2.75
N LEU A 170 -9.30 1.79 1.44
CA LEU A 170 -10.48 2.05 0.61
C LEU A 170 -11.04 0.72 0.09
N VAL A 171 -12.32 0.47 0.35
CA VAL A 171 -13.03 -0.71 -0.15
C VAL A 171 -14.21 -0.27 -1.01
N LEU A 172 -14.16 -0.68 -2.27
CA LEU A 172 -15.26 -0.53 -3.21
C LEU A 172 -15.86 -1.89 -3.51
N ARG A 173 -17.18 -1.93 -3.68
CA ARG A 173 -17.89 -3.15 -4.06
C ARG A 173 -18.81 -2.84 -5.22
N ARG A 174 -18.84 -3.73 -6.21
CA ARG A 174 -19.84 -3.70 -7.24
C ARG A 174 -21.17 -4.09 -6.64
N ASP A 175 -22.19 -3.25 -6.79
CA ASP A 175 -23.54 -3.67 -6.44
C ASP A 175 -23.88 -4.87 -7.33
N GLY A 176 -24.32 -5.96 -6.70
CA GLY A 176 -24.79 -7.11 -7.45
C GLY A 176 -25.97 -6.68 -8.29
N SER A 177 -25.76 -6.46 -9.59
CA SER A 177 -26.86 -6.53 -10.53
C SER A 177 -27.38 -7.96 -10.43
N SER A 178 -28.46 -8.16 -9.67
CA SER A 178 -29.33 -9.30 -9.85
C SER A 178 -29.92 -9.17 -11.26
N THR A 179 -29.16 -9.60 -12.27
CA THR A 179 -29.73 -9.97 -13.56
C THR A 179 -30.40 -11.31 -13.36
N HIS A 180 -31.63 -11.26 -12.85
CA HIS A 180 -32.63 -12.25 -13.19
C HIS A 180 -33.17 -11.87 -14.57
N GLU A 181 -32.65 -12.50 -15.61
CA GLU A 181 -33.42 -13.12 -16.71
C GLU A 181 -32.49 -13.93 -17.60
#